data_AF-A0A533VIL2-F1
#
_entry.id   AF-A0A533VIL2-F1
#
_cell.length_a   1.000
_cell.length_b   1.000
_cell.length_c   1.000
_cell.angle_alpha   90.00
_cell.angle_beta   90.00
_cell.angle_gamma   90.00
#
_symmetry.space_group_name_H-M   'P 1'
#
loop_
_entity.id
_entity.type
_entity.pdbx_description
1 polymer ?
#
loop_
_entity_poly.entity_id
_entity_poly.type
_entity_poly.pdbx_seq_one_letter_code
_entity_poly.pdbx_strand_id
1 'polypeptide(L)'
;MKGGIGTTDKELSVIAIPGDIRKDVDVQQVVKKTLEKFGKVDILVNNAGIFPKVIAEAEYPIGRIGTPDDVAKAILYLVSEDASWVTGAVLPIDGGALTK
;
A
#
# COMPACT_ATOMS: atom_id res chain seq x y z
N MET A 1 0.80 12.92 -21.65
CA MET A 1 0.73 11.47 -21.34
C MET A 1 -0.74 11.11 -21.16
N LYS A 2 -1.31 10.29 -22.05
CA LYS A 2 -2.65 9.69 -21.90
C LYS A 2 -2.44 8.20 -21.66
N GLY A 3 -2.95 7.66 -20.56
CA GLY A 3 -2.82 6.24 -20.19
C GLY A 3 -2.70 5.94 -18.69
N GLY A 4 -3.17 6.84 -17.82
CA GLY A 4 -3.14 6.63 -16.36
C GLY A 4 -4.32 5.76 -15.90
N ILE A 5 -4.03 4.84 -14.97
CA ILE A 5 -4.93 4.16 -14.04
C ILE A 5 -6.35 4.74 -13.95
N GLY A 6 -7.35 3.87 -14.13
CA GLY A 6 -8.78 4.17 -14.23
C GLY A 6 -9.22 5.44 -13.49
N THR A 7 -9.47 6.50 -14.26
CA THR A 7 -10.08 7.73 -13.75
C THR A 7 -11.54 7.41 -13.43
N THR A 8 -11.83 7.13 -12.16
CA THR A 8 -13.21 7.15 -11.69
C THR A 8 -13.66 8.62 -11.59
N ASP A 9 -14.89 8.93 -11.99
CA ASP A 9 -15.49 10.28 -11.90
C ASP A 9 -15.75 10.74 -10.45
N LYS A 10 -15.17 10.07 -9.46
CA LYS A 10 -15.33 10.41 -8.04
C LYS A 10 -14.19 11.32 -7.59
N GLU A 11 -14.55 12.36 -6.85
CA GLU A 11 -13.59 13.24 -6.20
C GLU A 11 -12.74 12.42 -5.21
N LEU A 12 -11.43 12.33 -5.47
CA LEU A 12 -10.49 11.61 -4.62
C LEU A 12 -10.31 12.38 -3.31
N SER A 13 -10.65 11.76 -2.18
CA SER A 13 -10.40 12.34 -0.86
C SER A 13 -9.11 11.80 -0.29
N VAL A 14 -8.10 12.67 -0.18
CA VAL A 14 -6.76 12.32 0.31
C VAL A 14 -6.39 13.25 1.46
N ILE A 15 -5.78 12.70 2.51
CA ILE A 15 -5.14 13.48 3.58
C ILE A 15 -3.69 13.01 3.73
N ALA A 16 -2.79 13.95 3.97
CA ALA A 16 -1.41 13.66 4.36
C ALA A 16 -1.25 13.98 5.84
N ILE A 17 -0.72 13.03 6.60
CA ILE A 17 -0.47 13.19 8.04
C ILE A 17 1.03 12.94 8.26
N PRO A 18 1.84 13.99 8.55
CA PRO A 18 3.24 13.79 8.90
C PRO A 18 3.34 13.10 10.26
N GLY A 19 4.32 12.20 10.41
CA GLY A 19 4.59 11.51 11.67
C GLY A 19 5.85 10.65 11.58
N ASP A 20 6.49 10.41 12.73
CA ASP A 20 7.59 9.47 12.91
C ASP A 20 7.04 8.14 13.44
N ILE A 21 7.05 7.09 12.63
CA ILE A 21 6.50 5.77 12.98
C ILE A 21 7.22 5.12 14.18
N ARG A 22 8.39 5.63 14.58
CA ARG A 22 9.11 5.18 15.78
C ARG A 22 8.49 5.73 17.08
N LYS A 23 7.52 6.63 17.00
CA LYS A 23 6.85 7.26 18.14
C LYS A 23 5.40 6.87 18.17
N ASP A 24 4.98 6.20 19.24
CA ASP A 24 3.59 5.76 19.43
C ASP A 24 2.60 6.93 19.30
N VAL A 25 2.96 8.12 19.79
CA VAL A 25 2.11 9.31 19.70
C VAL A 25 1.77 9.67 18.25
N ASP A 26 2.75 9.60 17.35
CA ASP A 26 2.55 9.93 15.93
C ASP A 26 1.72 8.83 15.25
N VAL A 27 1.97 7.56 15.58
CA VAL A 27 1.17 6.43 15.08
C VAL A 27 -0.29 6.56 15.48
N GLN A 28 -0.57 6.82 16.76
CA GLN A 28 -1.92 7.03 17.25
C GLN A 28 -2.59 8.25 16.60
N GLN A 29 -1.83 9.32 16.32
CA GLN A 29 -2.35 10.49 15.64
C GLN A 29 -2.73 10.19 14.17
N VAL A 30 -1.93 9.41 13.46
CA VAL A 30 -2.23 8.98 12.08
C VAL A 30 -3.52 8.17 12.04
N VAL A 31 -3.67 7.18 12.93
CA VAL A 31 -4.89 6.38 13.04
C VAL A 31 -6.09 7.26 13.36
N LYS A 32 -5.98 8.11 14.38
CA LYS A 32 -7.06 9.01 14.81
C LYS A 32 -7.56 9.90 13.66
N LYS A 33 -6.67 10.64 13.00
CA LYS A 33 -7.05 11.55 11.90
C LYS A 33 -7.63 10.82 10.69
N THR A 34 -7.15 9.60 10.42
CA THR A 34 -7.71 8.74 9.37
C THR A 34 -9.16 8.36 9.70
N LEU A 35 -9.41 7.92 10.94
CA LEU A 35 -10.76 7.58 11.40
C LEU A 35 -11.68 8.81 11.46
N GLU A 36 -11.18 9.98 11.89
CA GLU A 36 -11.95 11.23 11.87
C GLU A 36 -12.38 11.64 10.46
N LYS A 37 -11.53 11.40 9.45
CA LYS A 37 -11.81 11.76 8.05
C LYS A 37 -12.67 10.74 7.31
N PHE A 38 -12.40 9.44 7.50
CA PHE A 38 -12.95 8.36 6.67
C PHE A 38 -13.85 7.38 7.44
N GLY A 39 -13.90 7.47 8.77
CA GLY A 39 -14.74 6.63 9.64
C GLY A 39 -14.23 5.21 9.87
N LYS A 40 -13.49 4.62 8.91
CA LYS A 40 -12.92 3.28 8.99
C LYS A 40 -11.63 3.16 8.19
N VAL A 41 -10.94 2.02 8.36
CA VAL A 41 -9.82 1.59 7.52
C VAL A 41 -10.22 0.30 6.83
N ASP A 42 -10.33 0.34 5.51
CA ASP A 42 -10.62 -0.85 4.69
C ASP A 42 -9.34 -1.61 4.33
N ILE A 43 -8.30 -0.87 3.92
CA ILE A 43 -7.02 -1.42 3.49
C ILE A 43 -5.91 -0.62 4.19
N LEU A 44 -4.94 -1.34 4.75
CA LEU A 44 -3.69 -0.77 5.26
C LEU A 44 -2.53 -1.21 4.36
N VAL A 45 -1.80 -0.25 3.80
CA VAL A 45 -0.61 -0.51 3.00
C VAL A 45 0.62 -0.11 3.83
N ASN A 46 1.32 -1.11 4.36
CA ASN A 46 2.58 -0.88 5.08
C ASN A 46 3.75 -0.82 4.08
N ASN A 47 3.97 0.35 3.49
CA ASN A 47 5.11 0.58 2.60
C ASN A 47 6.22 1.33 3.36
N ALA A 48 7.26 0.61 3.79
CA ALA A 48 8.47 1.20 4.37
C ALA A 48 9.59 1.22 3.31
N GLY A 49 10.00 2.42 2.87
CA GLY A 49 11.05 2.62 1.85
C GLY A 49 12.47 2.39 2.37
N ILE A 50 12.77 1.17 2.84
CA ILE A 50 14.11 0.80 3.30
C ILE A 50 14.88 0.23 2.09
N PHE A 51 15.78 1.03 1.52
CA PHE A 51 16.57 0.65 0.35
C PHE A 51 18.06 0.48 0.70
N PRO A 52 18.54 -0.73 1.05
CA PRO A 52 19.93 -1.05 0.78
C PRO A 52 20.16 -1.08 -0.74
N LYS A 53 21.42 -1.01 -1.20
CA LYS A 53 21.75 -1.24 -2.62
C LYS A 53 21.31 -2.67 -2.99
N VAL A 54 20.19 -2.82 -3.69
CA VAL A 54 19.63 -4.13 -4.03
C VAL A 54 20.04 -4.56 -5.43
N ILE A 55 20.50 -5.81 -5.58
CA ILE A 55 20.58 -6.49 -6.88
C ILE A 55 19.26 -7.25 -7.04
N ALA A 56 18.45 -6.86 -8.03
CA ALA A 56 17.06 -7.32 -8.14
C ALA A 56 16.92 -8.84 -8.25
N GLU A 57 17.79 -9.50 -9.01
CA GLU A 57 17.77 -10.95 -9.24
C GLU A 57 18.13 -11.76 -7.98
N ALA A 58 18.94 -11.19 -7.08
CA ALA A 58 19.33 -11.84 -5.84
C ALA A 58 18.27 -11.70 -4.74
N GLU A 59 17.52 -10.59 -4.76
CA GLU A 59 16.58 -10.25 -3.70
C GLU A 59 15.14 -10.64 -4.00
N TYR A 60 14.73 -10.52 -5.27
CA TYR A 60 13.36 -10.71 -5.73
C TYR A 60 13.27 -11.89 -6.70
N PRO A 61 12.60 -13.01 -6.32
CA PRO A 61 12.36 -14.14 -7.22
C PRO A 61 11.78 -13.79 -8.60
N ILE A 62 10.97 -12.73 -8.68
CA ILE A 62 10.43 -12.23 -9.96
C ILE A 62 11.48 -11.52 -10.86
N GLY A 63 12.71 -11.33 -10.36
CA GLY A 63 13.85 -10.79 -11.12
C GLY A 63 13.81 -9.28 -11.39
N ARG A 64 12.92 -8.53 -10.74
CA ARG A 64 12.81 -7.07 -10.92
C ARG A 64 12.45 -6.32 -9.64
N ILE A 65 12.78 -5.04 -9.61
CA ILE A 65 12.33 -4.11 -8.58
C ILE A 65 10.83 -3.83 -8.77
N GLY A 66 10.10 -3.72 -7.65
CA GLY A 66 8.70 -3.30 -7.63
C GLY A 66 8.52 -1.84 -8.02
N THR A 67 7.35 -1.52 -8.56
CA THR A 67 6.96 -0.17 -8.99
C THR A 67 5.71 0.28 -8.22
N PRO A 68 5.41 1.59 -8.17
CA PRO A 68 4.14 2.06 -7.60
C PRO A 68 2.91 1.41 -8.23
N ASP A 69 2.97 1.04 -9.50
CA ASP A 69 1.90 0.34 -10.21
C ASP A 69 1.64 -1.07 -9.65
N ASP A 70 2.66 -1.75 -9.14
CA ASP A 70 2.48 -3.08 -8.51
C ASP A 70 1.63 -2.97 -7.23
N VAL A 71 1.89 -1.93 -6.43
CA VAL A 71 1.11 -1.63 -5.22
C VAL A 71 -0.30 -1.17 -5.60
N ALA A 72 -0.44 -0.27 -6.57
CA ALA A 72 -1.73 0.22 -7.00
C ALA A 72 -2.64 -0.91 -7.53
N LYS A 73 -2.09 -1.84 -8.32
CA LYS A 73 -2.83 -3.00 -8.83
C LYS A 73 -3.27 -3.95 -7.71
N ALA A 74 -2.44 -4.16 -6.70
CA ALA A 74 -2.83 -4.96 -5.54
C ALA A 74 -3.96 -4.30 -4.74
N ILE A 75 -3.91 -2.97 -4.56
CA ILE A 75 -5.02 -2.22 -3.95
C ILE A 75 -6.29 -2.34 -4.80
N LEU A 76 -6.19 -2.17 -6.12
CA LEU A 76 -7.33 -2.31 -7.04
C LEU A 76 -7.98 -3.70 -6.96
N TYR A 77 -7.18 -4.75 -6.80
CA TYR A 77 -7.70 -6.10 -6.54
C TYR A 77 -8.44 -6.16 -5.20
N LEU A 78 -7.87 -5.66 -4.11
CA LEU A 78 -8.49 -5.70 -2.78
C LEU A 78 -9.77 -4.87 -2.66
N VAL A 79 -9.95 -3.83 -3.48
CA VAL A 79 -11.21 -3.05 -3.52
C VAL A 79 -12.24 -3.60 -4.50
N SER A 80 -11.90 -4.64 -5.27
CA SER A 80 -12.81 -5.24 -6.25
C SER A 80 -13.79 -6.21 -5.59
N GLU A 81 -14.90 -6.50 -6.29
CA GLU A 81 -15.91 -7.48 -5.86
C GLU A 81 -15.32 -8.90 -5.69
N ASP A 82 -14.25 -9.21 -6.42
CA ASP A 82 -13.55 -10.51 -6.34
C ASP A 82 -12.90 -10.71 -4.95
N ALA A 83 -12.61 -9.62 -4.23
CA ALA A 83 -12.05 -9.64 -2.89
C ALA A 83 -13.13 -9.51 -1.79
N SER A 84 -14.43 -9.63 -2.11
CA SER A 84 -15.54 -9.42 -1.16
C SER A 84 -15.52 -10.30 0.09
N TRP A 85 -14.79 -11.42 0.07
CA TRP A 85 -14.61 -12.31 1.23
C TRP A 85 -13.19 -12.30 1.81
N VAL A 86 -12.33 -11.40 1.34
CA VAL A 86 -10.94 -11.26 1.81
C VAL A 86 -10.91 -10.22 2.92
N THR A 87 -10.70 -10.67 4.16
CA THR A 87 -10.53 -9.80 5.33
C THR A 87 -9.47 -10.35 6.28
N GLY A 88 -8.80 -9.47 7.02
CA GLY A 88 -7.76 -9.83 7.99
C GLY A 88 -6.49 -10.46 7.39
N ALA A 89 -6.37 -10.49 6.06
CA ALA A 89 -5.23 -11.07 5.35
C ALA A 89 -4.10 -10.06 5.16
N VAL A 90 -2.86 -10.56 5.23
CA VAL A 90 -1.66 -9.82 4.81
C VAL A 90 -1.27 -10.31 3.43
N LEU A 91 -1.22 -9.40 2.44
CA LEU A 91 -0.80 -9.70 1.07
C LEU A 91 0.60 -9.08 0.83
N PRO A 92 1.67 -9.88 0.79
CA PRO A 92 3.00 -9.40 0.39
C PRO A 92 3.01 -8.91 -1.07
N ILE A 93 3.54 -7.70 -1.28
CA ILE A 93 3.75 -7.10 -2.61
C ILE A 93 5.24 -6.79 -2.75
N ASP A 94 6.05 -7.85 -2.80
CA ASP A 94 7.51 -7.76 -2.61
C ASP A 94 8.31 -8.57 -3.65
N GLY A 95 7.67 -9.04 -4.72
CA GLY A 95 8.33 -9.86 -5.73
C GLY A 95 8.79 -11.25 -5.24
N GLY A 96 8.30 -11.71 -4.08
CA GLY A 96 8.65 -12.98 -3.45
C GLY A 96 9.78 -12.91 -2.42
N ALA A 97 10.21 -11.71 -2.05
CA ALA A 97 11.37 -11.53 -1.15
C ALA A 97 11.19 -12.15 0.24
N LEU A 98 9.98 -12.17 0.80
CA LEU A 98 9.70 -12.71 2.13
C LEU A 98 9.62 -14.24 2.18
N THR A 99 9.53 -14.93 1.04
CA THR A 99 9.28 -16.38 0.97
C THR A 99 10.40 -17.16 0.29
N LYS A 100 11.56 -16.54 0.09
CA LYS A 100 12.78 -17.19 -0.41
C LYS A 100 13.48 -18.03 0.65
#